data_AF-A0A9D8WNL7-F1
#
_entry.id   AF-A0A9D8WNL7-F1
#
_cell.length_a   1.000
_cell.length_b   1.000
_cell.length_c   1.000
_cell.angle_alpha   90.00
_cell.angle_beta   90.00
_cell.angle_gamma   90.00
#
_symmetry.space_group_name_H-M   'P 1'
#
loop_
_entity.id
_entity.type
_entity.pdbx_description
1 polymer ?
#
loop_
_entity_poly.entity_id
_entity_poly.type
_entity_poly.pdbx_seq_one_letter_code
_entity_poly.pdbx_strand_id
1 'polypeptide(L)' 'MSGERNARDVAMSLLTQYGEDASVIATLRAAEVAAMGDVEALAHWDSVIHFLESGPEPGQVN' A
#
# COMPACT_ATOMS: atom_id res chain seq x y z
N MET A 1 -1.22 -14.71 -8.01
CA MET A 1 -2.39 -13.98 -7.47
C MET A 1 -2.49 -14.06 -5.93
N SER A 2 -1.35 -14.02 -5.20
CA SER A 2 -1.34 -14.07 -3.73
C SER A 2 -0.82 -12.77 -3.09
N GLY A 3 0.03 -12.00 -3.77
CA GLY A 3 0.53 -10.69 -3.27
C GLY A 3 -0.48 -9.54 -3.39
N GLU A 4 -1.39 -9.60 -4.35
CA GLU A 4 -2.31 -8.50 -4.67
C GLU A 4 -3.46 -8.36 -3.65
N ARG A 5 -3.96 -9.51 -3.15
CA ARG A 5 -4.89 -9.54 -2.01
C ARG A 5 -4.24 -8.97 -0.75
N ASN A 6 -2.94 -9.22 -0.56
CA ASN A 6 -2.19 -8.73 0.59
C ASN A 6 -2.01 -7.19 0.54
N ALA A 7 -1.71 -6.61 -0.62
CA ALA A 7 -1.53 -5.16 -0.75
C ALA A 7 -2.82 -4.36 -0.46
N ARG A 8 -3.97 -4.83 -0.97
CA ARG A 8 -5.28 -4.21 -0.69
C ARG A 8 -5.63 -4.24 0.79
N ASP A 9 -5.45 -5.38 1.46
CA ASP A 9 -5.80 -5.51 2.88
C ASP A 9 -4.92 -4.61 3.76
N VAL A 10 -3.63 -4.50 3.45
CA VAL A 10 -2.70 -3.57 4.09
C VAL A 10 -3.13 -2.12 3.84
N ALA A 11 -3.43 -1.75 2.59
CA ALA A 11 -3.89 -0.41 2.25
C ALA A 11 -5.17 -0.02 3.00
N MET A 12 -6.17 -0.91 3.07
CA MET A 12 -7.40 -0.67 3.83
C MET A 12 -7.15 -0.53 5.34
N SER A 13 -6.21 -1.31 5.88
CA SER A 13 -5.79 -1.18 7.27
C SER A 13 -5.13 0.17 7.55
N LEU A 14 -4.29 0.66 6.64
CA LEU A 14 -3.67 1.98 6.75
C LEU A 14 -4.69 3.10 6.64
N LEU A 15 -5.62 3.03 5.69
CA LEU A 15 -6.72 4.01 5.57
C LEU A 15 -7.57 4.07 6.85
N THR A 16 -7.83 2.92 7.47
CA THR A 16 -8.59 2.85 8.73
C THR A 16 -7.85 3.51 9.90
N GLN A 17 -6.52 3.39 9.94
CA GLN A 17 -5.70 3.89 11.05
C GLN A 17 -5.27 5.34 10.89
N TYR A 18 -4.96 5.75 9.66
CA TYR A 18 -4.25 7.00 9.36
C TYR A 18 -5.05 7.91 8.42
N GLY A 19 -6.17 7.45 7.84
CA GLY A 19 -7.00 8.27 6.97
C GLY A 19 -6.22 8.79 5.76
N GLU A 20 -6.20 10.12 5.57
CA GLU A 20 -5.46 10.78 4.49
C GLU A 20 -3.95 10.55 4.54
N ASP A 21 -3.39 10.27 5.72
CA ASP A 21 -1.96 10.03 5.89
C ASP A 21 -1.53 8.61 5.51
N ALA A 22 -2.46 7.71 5.14
CA ALA A 22 -2.16 6.32 4.81
C ALA A 22 -1.09 6.17 3.72
N SER A 23 -1.14 7.00 2.68
CA SER A 23 -0.14 7.01 1.61
C SER A 23 1.23 7.45 2.12
N VAL A 24 1.30 8.48 2.97
CA VAL A 24 2.53 8.94 3.60
C VAL A 24 3.17 7.83 4.44
N ILE A 25 2.37 7.12 5.24
CA ILE A 25 2.86 5.98 6.03
C ILE A 25 3.39 4.86 5.13
N ALA A 26 2.68 4.52 4.05
CA ALA A 26 3.14 3.51 3.09
C ALA A 26 4.46 3.92 2.41
N THR A 27 4.60 5.19 2.01
CA THR A 27 5.84 5.73 1.44
C THR A 27 7.02 5.67 2.42
N LEU A 28 6.80 5.99 3.70
CA LEU A 28 7.85 5.89 4.72
C LEU A 28 8.32 4.45 4.90
N ARG A 29 7.40 3.47 4.85
CA ARG A 29 7.75 2.05 4.91
C ARG A 29 8.49 1.58 3.67
N ALA A 30 8.08 2.02 2.49
CA ALA A 30 8.81 1.76 1.24
C ALA A 30 10.26 2.28 1.33
N ALA A 31 10.45 3.51 1.84
CA ALA A 31 11.78 4.09 2.02
C ALA A 31 12.64 3.32 3.04
N GLU A 32 12.04 2.87 4.15
CA GLU A 32 12.71 2.06 5.16
C GLU A 32 13.26 0.75 4.56
N VAL A 33 12.43 0.00 3.83
CA VAL A 33 12.85 -1.28 3.23
C VAL A 33 13.82 -1.09 2.06
N ALA A 34 13.67 -0.02 1.29
CA ALA A 34 14.63 0.36 0.25
C ALA A 34 16.01 0.65 0.85
N ALA A 35 16.08 1.37 1.97
CA ALA A 35 17.34 1.66 2.66
C ALA A 35 18.02 0.40 3.21
N MET A 36 17.23 -0.62 3.56
CA MET A 36 17.73 -1.93 3.99
C MET A 36 18.12 -2.85 2.82
N GLY A 37 17.82 -2.47 1.58
CA GLY A 37 18.07 -3.27 0.38
C GLY A 37 17.09 -4.43 0.17
N ASP A 38 15.93 -4.40 0.85
CA ASP A 38 14.90 -5.43 0.72
C ASP A 38 13.97 -5.11 -0.46
N VAL A 39 14.34 -5.66 -1.63
CA VAL A 39 13.65 -5.44 -2.90
C VAL A 39 12.27 -6.10 -2.93
N GLU A 40 12.09 -7.23 -2.25
CA GLU A 40 10.79 -7.92 -2.21
C GLU A 40 9.79 -7.12 -1.38
N ALA A 41 10.20 -6.66 -0.21
CA ALA A 41 9.37 -5.79 0.62
C ALA A 41 9.10 -4.46 -0.09
N LEU A 42 10.07 -3.89 -0.80
CA LEU A 42 9.87 -2.67 -1.58
C LEU A 42 8.78 -2.83 -2.63
N ALA A 43 8.83 -3.90 -3.43
CA ALA A 43 7.81 -4.18 -4.45
C ALA A 43 6.41 -4.38 -3.84
N HIS A 44 6.33 -4.94 -2.63
CA HIS A 44 5.07 -5.03 -1.90
C HIS A 44 4.53 -3.64 -1.52
N TRP A 45 5.37 -2.77 -0.95
CA TRP A 45 4.96 -1.42 -0.56
C TRP A 45 4.60 -0.54 -1.76
N ASP A 46 5.28 -0.68 -2.90
CA ASP A 46 4.90 -0.02 -4.16
C ASP A 46 3.48 -0.42 -4.60
N SER A 47 3.13 -1.70 -4.43
CA SER A 47 1.77 -2.19 -4.74
C SER A 47 0.72 -1.62 -3.78
N VAL A 48 1.05 -1.45 -2.50
CA VAL A 48 0.18 -0.80 -1.50
C VAL A 48 -0.04 0.68 -1.85
N ILE A 49 1.04 1.40 -2.16
CA ILE A 49 0.99 2.82 -2.54
C ILE A 49 0.14 3.00 -3.79
N HIS A 50 0.36 2.17 -4.82
CA HIS A 50 -0.43 2.21 -6.04
C HIS A 50 -1.94 2.04 -5.76
N PHE A 51 -2.31 1.13 -4.85
CA PHE A 51 -3.71 0.96 -4.46
C PHE A 51 -4.28 2.19 -3.74
N LEU A 52 -3.49 2.80 -2.84
CA LEU A 52 -3.90 4.01 -2.10
C LEU A 52 -4.08 5.22 -3.03
N GLU A 53 -3.20 5.38 -4.02
CA GLU A 53 -3.22 6.53 -4.95
C GLU A 53 -4.24 6.39 -6.07
N SER A 54 -4.46 5.16 -6.57
CA SER A 54 -5.45 4.91 -7.64
C SER A 54 -6.90 4.91 -7.12
N GLY A 55 -7.08 4.80 -5.80
CA GLY A 55 -8.37 4.57 -5.16
C GLY A 55 -8.97 3.19 -5.50
N PRO A 56 -10.05 2.76 -4.81
CA PRO A 56 -10.87 1.67 -5.33
C PRO A 56 -11.46 2.11 -6.67
N GLU A 57 -11.39 1.26 -7.71
CA GLU A 57 -11.98 1.60 -9.01
C GLU A 57 -13.45 2.04 -8.83
N PRO A 58 -13.95 3.04 -9.59
CA PRO A 58 -15.33 3.55 -9.48
C PRO A 58 -16.46 2.52 -9.68
N GLY A 59 -16.16 1.23 -9.85
CA GLY A 59 -17.11 0.13 -10.01
C GLY A 59 -17.09 -0.92 -8.89
N GLN A 60 -16.26 -0.80 -7.85
CA GLN A 60 -16.25 -1.75 -6.71
C GLN A 60 -17.14 -1.34 -5.53
N VAL A 61 -17.87 -0.22 -5.68
CA VAL A 61 -18.94 0.20 -4.77
C VAL A 61 -20.30 -0.19 -5.37
N ASN A 62 -20.63 -1.48 -5.33
CA ASN A 62 -22.01 -1.99 -5.39
C ASN A 62 -22.06 -3.43 -4.88
#